data_AF-A0A0T6LVD6-F1
#
_entry.id   AF-A0A0T6LVD6-F1
#
_cell.length_a   1.000
_cell.length_b   1.000
_cell.length_c   1.000
_cell.angle_alpha   90.00
_cell.angle_beta   90.00
_cell.angle_gamma   90.00
#
_symmetry.space_group_name_H-M   'P 1'
#
loop_
_entity.id
_entity.type
_entity.pdbx_description
1 polymer ?
#
loop_
_entity_poly.entity_id
_entity_poly.type
_entity_poly.pdbx_seq_one_letter_code
_entity_poly.pdbx_strand_id
1 'polypeptide(L)'
;MDEEEVLRCLAEADTGQRRPELEESRYAAVAYPMAPEETDDGGACPDEDPRTDCIGTLGEATSVYDALDLIAANVVAEDVLDRLLGELADVRAGDEPPFLSGIHSRRRRALAAVVLGHLSPVDVLTDGFDRDPYLGPAPLKFPGSRFVFFIRAAPPHDEVAYGILELQPVSDPTDARA
;
A
#
# COMPACT_ATOMS: atom_id res chain seq x y z
N MET A 1 9.62 1.21 -4.46
CA MET A 1 9.02 0.76 -5.72
C MET A 1 8.32 1.96 -6.31
N ASP A 2 8.62 2.32 -7.56
CA ASP A 2 7.99 3.47 -8.22
C ASP A 2 6.64 3.10 -8.86
N GLU A 3 5.96 4.12 -9.39
CA GLU A 3 4.65 3.99 -10.03
C GLU A 3 4.64 2.96 -11.17
N GLU A 4 5.62 3.02 -12.08
CA GLU A 4 5.71 2.13 -13.24
C GLU A 4 5.91 0.68 -12.81
N GLU A 5 6.76 0.44 -11.81
CA GLU A 5 7.03 -0.88 -11.26
C GLU A 5 5.79 -1.49 -10.61
N VAL A 6 5.00 -0.69 -9.87
CA VAL A 6 3.72 -1.13 -9.29
C VAL A 6 2.74 -1.54 -10.39
N LEU A 7 2.57 -0.68 -11.40
CA LEU A 7 1.65 -0.94 -12.52
C LEU A 7 2.05 -2.20 -13.29
N ARG A 8 3.36 -2.39 -13.52
CA ARG A 8 3.88 -3.61 -14.12
C ARG A 8 3.58 -4.82 -13.25
N CYS A 9 3.78 -4.75 -11.94
CA CYS A 9 3.50 -5.86 -11.04
C CYS A 9 2.00 -6.24 -11.05
N LEU A 10 1.10 -5.25 -11.11
CA LEU A 10 -0.35 -5.50 -11.21
C LEU A 10 -0.71 -6.23 -12.51
N ALA A 11 -0.09 -5.87 -13.64
CA ALA A 11 -0.29 -6.56 -14.91
C ALA A 11 0.31 -7.98 -14.91
N GLU A 12 1.53 -8.15 -14.40
CA GLU A 12 2.19 -9.45 -14.26
C GLU A 12 1.40 -10.41 -13.36
N ALA A 13 0.84 -9.91 -12.26
CA ALA A 13 -0.04 -10.69 -11.39
C ALA A 13 -1.32 -11.17 -12.10
N ASP A 14 -1.78 -10.40 -13.08
CA ASP A 14 -2.99 -10.69 -13.86
C ASP A 14 -2.74 -11.68 -15.00
N THR A 15 -1.60 -11.56 -15.67
CA THR A 15 -1.20 -12.45 -16.75
C THR A 15 -0.50 -13.73 -16.27
N GLY A 16 -0.15 -13.79 -14.98
CA GLY A 16 0.62 -14.89 -14.39
C GLY A 16 2.11 -14.86 -14.72
N GLN A 17 2.60 -13.76 -15.32
CA GLN A 17 4.01 -13.56 -15.66
C GLN A 17 4.81 -13.00 -14.48
N ARG A 18 4.66 -13.62 -13.31
CA ARG A 18 5.31 -13.18 -12.08
C ARG A 18 6.82 -13.44 -12.12
N ARG A 19 7.59 -12.49 -11.59
CA ARG A 19 9.05 -12.52 -11.51
C ARG A 19 9.50 -13.23 -10.23
N PRO A 20 10.36 -14.26 -10.31
CA PRO A 20 10.79 -15.04 -9.15
C PRO A 20 11.39 -14.19 -8.03
N GLU A 21 12.16 -13.15 -8.37
CA GLU A 21 12.82 -12.28 -7.38
C GLU A 21 11.84 -11.48 -6.49
N LEU A 22 10.55 -11.42 -6.85
CA LEU A 22 9.50 -10.76 -6.07
C LEU A 22 8.59 -11.76 -5.31
N GLU A 23 8.91 -13.06 -5.36
CA GLU A 23 8.15 -14.16 -4.72
C GLU A 23 8.90 -14.83 -3.54
N GLU A 24 10.13 -14.41 -3.24
CA GLU A 24 11.00 -15.09 -2.28
C GLU A 24 11.11 -14.39 -0.91
N SER A 25 10.31 -13.35 -0.68
CA SER A 25 10.37 -12.51 0.53
C SER A 25 9.06 -12.53 1.30
N ARG A 26 9.11 -12.12 2.57
CA ARG A 26 7.93 -11.97 3.42
C ARG A 26 7.51 -10.51 3.44
N TYR A 27 6.25 -10.24 3.14
CA TYR A 27 5.70 -8.90 3.05
C TYR A 27 4.52 -8.75 4.00
N ALA A 28 4.28 -7.53 4.46
CA ALA A 28 3.07 -7.14 5.16
C ALA A 28 2.41 -5.98 4.42
N ALA A 29 1.12 -6.13 4.11
CA ALA A 29 0.29 -5.03 3.67
C ALA A 29 -0.32 -4.35 4.89
N VAL A 30 -0.21 -3.02 4.95
CA VAL A 30 -0.62 -2.22 6.09
C VAL A 30 -1.48 -1.04 5.65
N ALA A 31 -2.36 -0.61 6.53
CA ALA A 31 -3.21 0.56 6.39
C ALA A 31 -2.91 1.55 7.53
N TYR A 32 -2.83 2.82 7.17
CA TYR A 32 -2.57 3.93 8.06
C TYR A 32 -3.81 4.83 8.06
N PRO A 33 -4.78 4.58 8.94
CA PRO A 33 -5.84 5.56 9.19
C PRO A 33 -5.20 6.85 9.69
N MET A 34 -5.63 7.99 9.15
CA MET A 34 -5.25 9.27 9.73
C MET A 34 -5.71 9.29 11.18
N ALA A 35 -4.79 9.56 12.10
CA ALA A 35 -5.18 9.96 13.45
C ALA A 35 -6.03 11.23 13.29
N PRO A 36 -7.22 11.32 13.91
CA PRO A 36 -7.93 12.60 13.95
C PRO A 36 -6.96 13.63 14.52
N GLU A 37 -6.90 14.83 13.92
CA GLU A 37 -6.07 15.92 14.46
C GLU A 37 -6.29 15.97 15.97
N GLU A 38 -5.21 15.76 16.74
CA GLU A 38 -5.30 15.80 18.20
C GLU A 38 -5.88 17.17 18.56
N THR A 39 -7.13 17.17 19.03
CA THR A 39 -7.62 18.30 19.79
C THR A 39 -6.80 18.26 21.07
N ASP A 40 -5.86 19.21 21.18
CA ASP A 40 -4.99 19.45 22.33
C ASP A 40 -5.84 19.51 23.61
N ASP A 41 -6.04 18.37 24.25
CA ASP A 41 -6.62 18.28 25.59
C ASP A 41 -5.68 17.40 26.43
N GLY A 42 -4.74 18.09 27.08
CA GLY A 42 -3.63 17.49 27.80
C GLY A 42 -4.07 16.48 28.87
N GLY A 43 -3.52 15.27 28.80
CA GLY A 43 -3.75 14.24 29.81
C GLY A 43 -2.90 12.98 29.64
N ALA A 44 -1.73 12.97 30.30
CA ALA A 44 -0.91 11.85 30.80
C ALA A 44 -0.76 10.51 30.02
N CYS A 45 0.52 10.18 29.73
CA CYS A 45 1.08 8.99 29.04
C CYS A 45 0.84 7.61 29.71
N PRO A 46 1.03 6.51 28.94
CA PRO A 46 2.18 5.63 29.23
C PRO A 46 2.90 5.13 27.97
N ASP A 47 4.23 5.02 28.07
CA ASP A 47 5.30 4.30 27.29
C ASP A 47 5.09 3.56 25.94
N GLU A 48 3.93 3.58 25.29
CA GLU A 48 3.72 3.05 23.93
C GLU A 48 3.32 4.23 23.04
N ASP A 49 4.06 4.46 21.95
CA ASP A 49 3.77 5.58 21.04
C ASP A 49 2.37 5.33 20.45
N PRO A 50 1.35 6.16 20.75
CA PRO A 50 -0.03 5.90 20.33
C PRO A 50 -0.18 5.84 18.80
N ARG A 51 0.82 6.34 18.07
CA ARG A 51 0.90 6.28 16.60
C ARG A 51 1.15 4.87 16.07
N THR A 52 1.74 3.97 16.85
CA THR A 52 1.99 2.57 16.41
C THR A 52 0.74 1.69 16.45
N ASP A 53 -0.21 1.98 17.35
CA ASP A 53 -1.50 1.29 17.40
C ASP A 53 -2.42 1.69 16.24
N CYS A 54 -2.18 2.86 15.64
CA CYS A 54 -2.94 3.32 14.48
C CYS A 54 -2.68 2.45 13.23
N ILE A 55 -1.52 1.79 13.10
CA ILE A 55 -1.21 1.02 11.89
C ILE A 55 -1.98 -0.31 11.88
N GLY A 56 -2.98 -0.45 11.01
CA GLY A 56 -3.68 -1.70 10.78
C GLY A 56 -2.88 -2.64 9.87
N THR A 57 -2.79 -3.93 10.20
CA THR A 57 -2.24 -4.95 9.29
C THR A 57 -3.38 -5.56 8.48
N LEU A 58 -3.31 -5.43 7.14
CA LEU A 58 -4.27 -6.03 6.22
C LEU A 58 -4.01 -7.53 6.02
N GLY A 59 -2.73 -7.91 6.08
CA GLY A 59 -2.29 -9.30 6.01
C GLY A 59 -0.80 -9.42 5.71
N GLU A 60 -0.28 -10.65 5.83
CA GLU A 60 1.06 -11.01 5.36
C GLU A 60 0.97 -11.72 4.00
N ALA A 61 2.02 -11.58 3.20
CA ALA A 61 2.16 -12.15 1.87
C ALA A 61 3.57 -12.69 1.67
N THR A 62 3.71 -13.70 0.82
CA THR A 62 5.03 -14.26 0.43
C THR A 62 5.53 -13.69 -0.89
N SER A 63 4.80 -12.75 -1.49
CA SER A 63 5.20 -12.05 -2.71
C SER A 63 4.71 -10.61 -2.71
N VAL A 64 5.39 -9.74 -3.46
CA VAL A 64 4.92 -8.36 -3.68
C VAL A 64 3.56 -8.36 -4.38
N TYR A 65 3.34 -9.30 -5.30
CA TYR A 65 2.09 -9.45 -6.03
C TYR A 65 0.90 -9.69 -5.09
N ASP A 66 1.06 -10.61 -4.14
CA ASP A 66 -0.01 -10.92 -3.19
C ASP A 66 -0.19 -9.79 -2.16
N ALA A 67 0.88 -9.08 -1.80
CA ALA A 67 0.78 -7.87 -0.98
C ALA A 67 0.03 -6.74 -1.71
N LEU A 68 0.25 -6.57 -3.01
CA LEU A 68 -0.51 -5.63 -3.85
C LEU A 68 -1.98 -6.05 -3.96
N ASP A 69 -2.28 -7.36 -4.02
CA ASP A 69 -3.65 -7.86 -4.00
C ASP A 69 -4.36 -7.58 -2.67
N LEU A 70 -3.64 -7.66 -1.54
CA LEU A 70 -4.16 -7.26 -0.23
C LEU A 70 -4.51 -5.77 -0.21
N ILE A 71 -3.69 -4.90 -0.79
CA ILE A 71 -4.01 -3.46 -0.92
C ILE A 71 -5.20 -3.27 -1.87
N ALA A 72 -5.19 -3.90 -3.04
CA ALA A 72 -6.26 -3.79 -4.04
C ALA A 72 -7.62 -4.23 -3.49
N ALA A 73 -7.64 -5.15 -2.52
CA ALA A 73 -8.84 -5.60 -1.83
C ALA A 73 -9.42 -4.58 -0.83
N ASN A 74 -8.63 -3.59 -0.40
CA ASN A 74 -9.00 -2.65 0.66
C ASN A 74 -9.03 -1.19 0.20
N VAL A 75 -8.34 -0.85 -0.89
CA VAL A 75 -8.20 0.53 -1.38
C VAL A 75 -9.53 1.14 -1.84
N VAL A 76 -10.45 0.32 -2.37
CA VAL A 76 -11.77 0.75 -2.83
C VAL A 76 -12.83 -0.22 -2.30
N ALA A 77 -13.86 0.32 -1.65
CA ALA A 77 -15.00 -0.46 -1.18
C ALA A 77 -15.78 -1.07 -2.37
N GLU A 78 -16.30 -2.29 -2.18
CA GLU A 78 -16.92 -3.07 -3.27
C GLU A 78 -18.15 -2.36 -3.89
N ASP A 79 -18.90 -1.61 -3.10
CA ASP A 79 -20.06 -0.82 -3.54
C ASP A 79 -19.68 0.43 -4.36
N VAL A 80 -18.44 0.92 -4.20
CA VAL A 80 -17.87 2.03 -4.97
C VAL A 80 -17.14 1.54 -6.23
N LEU A 81 -16.64 0.29 -6.21
CA LEU A 81 -15.83 -0.28 -7.28
C LEU A 81 -16.50 -0.24 -8.65
N ASP A 82 -17.78 -0.60 -8.75
CA ASP A 82 -18.52 -0.58 -10.02
C ASP A 82 -18.67 0.82 -10.59
N ARG A 83 -19.00 1.78 -9.72
CA ARG A 83 -19.13 3.19 -10.11
C ARG A 83 -17.80 3.73 -10.61
N LEU A 84 -16.72 3.45 -9.88
CA LEU A 84 -15.37 3.89 -10.18
C LEU A 84 -14.86 3.34 -11.53
N LEU A 85 -15.06 2.04 -11.76
CA LEU A 85 -14.69 1.42 -13.03
C LEU A 85 -15.56 1.94 -14.20
N GLY A 86 -16.82 2.28 -13.94
CA GLY A 86 -17.69 2.96 -14.90
C GLY A 86 -17.19 4.36 -15.25
N GLU A 87 -16.86 5.18 -14.24
CA GLU A 87 -16.31 6.53 -14.44
C GLU A 87 -14.98 6.47 -15.21
N LEU A 88 -14.08 5.53 -14.88
CA LEU A 88 -12.84 5.29 -15.65
C LEU A 88 -13.11 4.87 -17.10
N ALA A 89 -14.16 4.07 -17.33
CA ALA A 89 -14.57 3.67 -18.67
C ALA A 89 -15.19 4.84 -19.46
N ASP A 90 -15.83 5.81 -18.80
CA ASP A 90 -16.42 6.99 -19.45
C ASP A 90 -15.38 8.07 -19.77
N VAL A 91 -14.27 8.12 -19.03
CA VAL A 91 -13.07 8.91 -19.39
C VAL A 91 -12.40 8.37 -20.67
N ARG A 92 -12.81 7.21 -21.21
CA ARG A 92 -12.27 6.57 -22.44
C ARG A 92 -12.57 7.34 -23.73
N ALA A 93 -11.99 8.52 -23.86
CA ALA A 93 -11.75 9.19 -25.13
C ALA A 93 -10.26 9.55 -25.23
N GLY A 94 -9.40 8.57 -25.51
CA GLY A 94 -8.06 8.79 -26.10
C GLY A 94 -6.84 8.46 -25.25
N ASP A 95 -6.88 8.67 -23.93
CA ASP A 95 -5.65 8.74 -23.11
C ASP A 95 -5.52 7.65 -22.03
N GLU A 96 -6.19 6.49 -22.18
CA GLU A 96 -5.98 5.38 -21.23
C GLU A 96 -4.53 4.87 -21.34
N PRO A 97 -3.75 4.88 -20.24
CA PRO A 97 -2.40 4.37 -20.29
C PRO A 97 -2.38 2.89 -20.69
N PRO A 98 -1.51 2.47 -21.62
CA PRO A 98 -1.61 1.17 -22.28
C PRO A 98 -1.58 -0.03 -21.32
N PHE A 99 -0.95 0.13 -20.16
CA PHE A 99 -0.88 -0.88 -19.10
C PHE A 99 -2.21 -1.15 -18.40
N LEU A 100 -3.15 -0.19 -18.29
CA LEU A 100 -4.46 -0.43 -17.69
C LEU A 100 -5.30 -1.42 -18.51
N SER A 101 -5.13 -1.42 -19.84
CA SER A 101 -5.82 -2.35 -20.72
C SER A 101 -5.41 -3.81 -20.52
N GLY A 102 -4.18 -4.04 -20.03
CA GLY A 102 -3.63 -5.36 -19.73
C GLY A 102 -4.03 -5.92 -18.36
N ILE A 103 -4.72 -5.15 -17.51
CA ILE A 103 -5.20 -5.59 -16.20
C ILE A 103 -6.70 -5.91 -16.29
N HIS A 104 -7.04 -7.20 -16.19
CA HIS A 104 -8.41 -7.70 -16.25
C HIS A 104 -9.07 -7.81 -14.88
N SER A 105 -8.30 -8.05 -13.81
CA SER A 105 -8.83 -8.00 -12.45
C SER A 105 -9.37 -6.60 -12.12
N ARG A 106 -10.67 -6.55 -11.76
CA ARG A 106 -11.38 -5.31 -11.41
C ARG A 106 -10.70 -4.55 -10.28
N ARG A 107 -10.28 -5.26 -9.22
CA ARG A 107 -9.62 -4.67 -8.05
C ARG A 107 -8.23 -4.15 -8.37
N ARG A 108 -7.44 -4.91 -9.13
CA ARG A 108 -6.10 -4.46 -9.59
C ARG A 108 -6.21 -3.24 -10.50
N ARG A 109 -7.23 -3.20 -11.37
CA ARG A 109 -7.50 -2.07 -12.24
C ARG A 109 -7.89 -0.82 -11.45
N ALA A 110 -8.70 -0.97 -10.41
CA ALA A 110 -9.03 0.14 -9.51
C ALA A 110 -7.78 0.65 -8.77
N LEU A 111 -6.95 -0.24 -8.22
CA LEU A 111 -5.68 0.16 -7.60
C LEU A 111 -4.75 0.87 -8.60
N ALA A 112 -4.63 0.36 -9.83
CA ALA A 112 -3.82 1.00 -10.86
C ALA A 112 -4.33 2.42 -11.20
N ALA A 113 -5.66 2.61 -11.24
CA ALA A 113 -6.24 3.93 -11.44
C ALA A 113 -6.00 4.90 -10.26
N VAL A 114 -6.00 4.39 -9.02
CA VAL A 114 -5.60 5.16 -7.83
C VAL A 114 -4.15 5.60 -7.95
N VAL A 115 -3.24 4.65 -8.27
CA VAL A 115 -1.80 4.91 -8.43
C VAL A 115 -1.54 6.01 -9.47
N LEU A 116 -2.29 6.02 -10.57
CA LEU A 116 -2.20 7.03 -11.63
C LEU A 116 -2.87 8.38 -11.29
N GLY A 117 -3.45 8.51 -10.10
CA GLY A 117 -4.09 9.74 -9.64
C GLY A 117 -5.42 10.06 -10.34
N HIS A 118 -6.10 9.09 -10.97
CA HIS A 118 -7.36 9.33 -11.68
C HIS A 118 -8.52 9.72 -10.75
N LEU A 119 -8.43 9.40 -9.46
CA LEU A 119 -9.50 9.64 -8.47
C LEU A 119 -9.22 10.84 -7.59
N SER A 120 -7.95 11.06 -7.29
CA SER A 120 -7.43 12.11 -6.43
C SER A 120 -5.93 12.24 -6.70
N PRO A 121 -5.31 13.39 -6.43
CA PRO A 121 -3.87 13.46 -6.45
C PRO A 121 -3.36 12.42 -5.45
N VAL A 122 -2.45 11.56 -5.91
CA VAL A 122 -1.89 10.47 -5.11
C VAL A 122 -0.38 10.63 -5.14
N ASP A 123 0.24 10.40 -3.99
CA ASP A 123 1.68 10.49 -3.83
C ASP A 123 2.24 9.09 -3.56
N VAL A 124 3.12 8.63 -4.46
CA VAL A 124 3.86 7.37 -4.33
C VAL A 124 5.24 7.72 -3.76
N LEU A 125 5.40 7.53 -2.44
CA LEU A 125 6.63 7.90 -1.77
C LEU A 125 7.73 6.87 -2.06
N THR A 126 8.78 7.32 -2.76
CA THR A 126 9.93 6.48 -3.14
C THR A 126 11.21 6.83 -2.37
N ASP A 127 11.40 8.07 -1.92
CA ASP A 127 12.56 8.55 -1.16
C ASP A 127 12.20 9.71 -0.20
N GLY A 128 12.85 9.79 0.98
CA GLY A 128 12.63 10.88 1.97
C GLY A 128 11.62 10.58 3.08
N PHE A 129 11.55 9.31 3.48
CA PHE A 129 10.58 8.75 4.43
C PHE A 129 10.77 9.17 5.89
N ASP A 130 11.93 9.72 6.25
CA ASP A 130 12.29 10.11 7.61
C ASP A 130 11.44 11.25 8.18
N ARG A 131 10.77 12.02 7.32
CA ARG A 131 9.91 13.15 7.71
C ARG A 131 8.43 12.89 7.50
N ASP A 132 8.06 11.71 7.01
CA ASP A 132 6.66 11.42 6.72
C ASP A 132 5.91 10.95 7.97
N PRO A 133 4.75 11.57 8.31
CA PRO A 133 4.00 11.27 9.52
C PRO A 133 3.49 9.83 9.59
N TYR A 134 3.31 9.14 8.45
CA TYR A 134 2.85 7.76 8.40
C TYR A 134 3.99 6.75 8.42
N LEU A 135 5.18 7.12 7.91
CA LEU A 135 6.32 6.21 7.82
C LEU A 135 7.14 6.17 9.12
N GLY A 136 7.10 7.24 9.92
CA GLY A 136 7.80 7.31 11.21
C GLY A 136 7.44 6.22 12.23
N PRO A 137 6.16 5.79 12.38
CA PRO A 137 5.77 4.76 13.34
C PRO A 137 5.97 3.31 12.85
N ALA A 138 6.07 3.06 11.54
CA ALA A 138 6.17 1.68 11.02
C ALA A 138 7.45 0.94 11.48
N PRO A 139 8.63 1.57 11.57
CA PRO A 139 9.85 0.94 12.11
C PRO A 139 9.73 0.49 13.57
N LEU A 140 8.85 1.11 14.37
CA LEU A 140 8.59 0.70 15.75
C LEU A 140 7.76 -0.60 15.81
N LYS A 141 6.75 -0.72 14.94
CA LYS A 141 5.88 -1.92 14.86
C LYS A 141 6.52 -3.09 14.11
N PHE A 142 7.32 -2.78 13.09
CA PHE A 142 7.99 -3.75 12.23
C PHE A 142 9.50 -3.49 12.24
N PRO A 143 10.20 -3.82 13.34
CA PRO A 143 11.62 -3.55 13.47
C PRO A 143 12.42 -4.27 12.38
N GLY A 144 13.30 -3.51 11.71
CA GLY A 144 14.14 -4.02 10.62
C GLY A 144 13.41 -4.23 9.28
N SER A 145 12.13 -3.87 9.17
CA SER A 145 11.41 -3.92 7.90
C SER A 145 11.89 -2.85 6.92
N ARG A 146 11.80 -3.15 5.63
CA ARG A 146 12.11 -2.22 4.53
C ARG A 146 10.81 -1.82 3.86
N PHE A 147 10.61 -0.52 3.64
CA PHE A 147 9.49 -0.06 2.82
C PHE A 147 9.69 -0.46 1.37
N VAL A 148 8.69 -1.12 0.80
CA VAL A 148 8.67 -1.51 -0.60
C VAL A 148 7.84 -0.49 -1.39
N PHE A 149 6.67 -0.15 -0.86
CA PHE A 149 5.68 0.68 -1.54
C PHE A 149 4.84 1.42 -0.50
N PHE A 150 4.46 2.66 -0.81
CA PHE A 150 3.53 3.44 -0.02
C PHE A 150 2.71 4.32 -0.94
N ILE A 151 1.41 4.40 -0.67
CA ILE A 151 0.45 5.20 -1.42
C ILE A 151 -0.45 5.95 -0.44
N ARG A 152 -0.56 7.26 -0.64
CA ARG A 152 -1.52 8.11 0.05
C ARG A 152 -2.26 8.98 -0.95
N ALA A 153 -3.51 9.33 -0.64
CA ALA A 153 -4.18 10.41 -1.35
C ALA A 153 -3.53 11.76 -0.97
N ALA A 154 -3.99 12.82 -1.60
CA ALA A 154 -3.72 14.19 -1.17
C ALA A 154 -4.99 14.75 -0.52
N PRO A 155 -4.84 15.73 0.40
CA PRO A 155 -6.00 16.40 0.98
C PRO A 155 -6.89 17.01 -0.13
N PRO A 156 -8.22 16.94 -0.01
CA PRO A 156 -9.01 16.63 1.20
C PRO A 156 -9.45 15.16 1.33
N HIS A 157 -8.98 14.25 0.46
CA HIS A 157 -9.46 12.86 0.42
C HIS A 157 -8.62 11.88 1.28
N ASP A 158 -7.79 12.43 2.18
CA ASP A 158 -6.86 11.70 3.05
C ASP A 158 -7.55 11.10 4.28
N GLU A 159 -8.19 9.95 4.10
CA GLU A 159 -8.73 9.19 5.24
C GLU A 159 -7.82 8.00 5.62
N VAL A 160 -7.18 7.36 4.64
CA VAL A 160 -6.33 6.16 4.85
C VAL A 160 -5.20 6.12 3.82
N ALA A 161 -3.97 5.88 4.28
CA ALA A 161 -2.84 5.52 3.42
C ALA A 161 -2.54 4.02 3.47
N TYR A 162 -1.92 3.47 2.43
CA TYR A 162 -1.59 2.04 2.34
C TYR A 162 -0.10 1.84 2.08
N GLY A 163 0.46 0.76 2.61
CA GLY A 163 1.87 0.44 2.40
C GLY A 163 2.17 -1.05 2.35
N ILE A 164 3.30 -1.38 1.74
CA ILE A 164 3.91 -2.71 1.74
C ILE A 164 5.27 -2.61 2.44
N LEU A 165 5.42 -3.45 3.45
CA LEU A 165 6.67 -3.64 4.19
C LEU A 165 7.26 -4.99 3.81
N GLU A 166 8.53 -5.03 3.45
CA GLU A 166 9.31 -6.26 3.41
C GLU A 166 9.85 -6.53 4.82
N LEU A 167 9.46 -7.67 5.38
CA LEU A 167 9.82 -8.09 6.71
C LEU A 167 11.14 -8.85 6.68
N GLN A 168 11.91 -8.75 7.77
CA GLN A 168 13.10 -9.57 7.92
C GLN A 168 12.71 -11.07 7.86
N PRO A 169 13.55 -11.91 7.23
CA PRO A 169 13.39 -13.35 7.33
C PRO A 169 13.40 -13.73 8.81
N VAL A 170 12.47 -14.61 9.20
CA VAL A 170 12.47 -15.16 10.55
C VAL A 170 13.67 -16.07 10.64
N SER A 171 14.75 -15.63 11.31
CA SER A 171 15.81 -16.56 11.67
C SER A 171 15.18 -17.67 12.51
N ASP A 172 15.50 -18.92 12.20
CA ASP A 172 15.13 -20.04 13.06
C ASP A 172 15.63 -19.74 14.48
N PRO A 173 14.83 -19.92 15.54
CA PRO A 173 15.23 -19.62 16.92
C PRO A 173 16.45 -20.41 17.41
N THR A 174 16.96 -21.33 16.59
CA THR A 174 18.16 -22.14 16.83
C THR A 174 19.47 -21.37 16.65
N ASP A 175 19.51 -20.25 15.91
CA ASP A 175 20.76 -19.49 15.67
C ASP A 175 21.05 -18.40 16.72
N ALA A 176 20.12 -18.12 17.64
CA ALA A 176 20.34 -17.16 18.72
C ALA A 176 21.17 -17.73 19.91
N ARG A 177 21.78 -18.90 19.75
CA ARG A 177 22.54 -19.61 20.81
C ARG A 177 23.90 -20.17 20.36
N ALA A 178 24.51 -19.61 19.31
CA ALA A 178 25.89 -19.92 18.95
C ALA A 178 26.88 -18.91 19.56
#